data_AF-A0A949EWK1-F1
#
_entry.id   AF-A0A949EWK1-F1
#
_cell.length_a   1.000
_cell.length_b   1.000
_cell.length_c   1.000
_cell.angle_alpha   90.00
_cell.angle_beta   90.00
_cell.angle_gamma   90.00
#
_symmetry.space_group_name_H-M   'P 1'
#
loop_
_entity.id
_entity.type
_entity.pdbx_description
1 polymer ?
#
loop_
_entity_poly.entity_id
_entity_poly.type
_entity_poly.pdbx_seq_one_letter_code
_entity_poly.pdbx_strand_id
1 'polypeptide(L)'
;CIDRIFSENNQLFYLSVTYCEIIKIFYRLYKYPQLNDKQISEKDFNLLNAKLSTDLFYVNRISVTDEIVNKSREILEMGWLKASIDVLILSGFIVTKDIYKNLYFITADDDLYDLAKKFTNDVINLNKI
;
A
#
# COMPACT_ATOMS: atom_id res chain seq x y z
N CYS A 1 -8.98 -1.25 -17.68
CA CYS A 1 -7.86 -2.18 -17.40
C CYS A 1 -7.71 -2.40 -15.88
N ILE A 2 -7.75 -1.33 -15.07
CA ILE A 2 -7.77 -1.38 -13.59
C ILE A 2 -8.90 -2.24 -13.02
N ASP A 3 -10.13 -2.16 -13.57
CA ASP A 3 -11.26 -2.98 -13.10
C ASP A 3 -11.03 -4.50 -13.26
N ARG A 4 -10.16 -4.92 -14.19
CA ARG A 4 -9.74 -6.33 -14.31
C ARG A 4 -8.77 -6.73 -13.20
N ILE A 5 -7.89 -5.82 -12.78
CA ILE A 5 -6.94 -6.05 -11.67
C ILE A 5 -7.70 -6.26 -10.37
N PHE A 6 -8.80 -5.53 -10.18
CA PHE A 6 -9.66 -5.61 -9.00
C PHE A 6 -10.93 -6.45 -9.20
N SER A 7 -10.97 -7.31 -10.23
CA SER A 7 -12.11 -8.18 -10.50
C SER A 7 -12.29 -9.27 -9.44
N GLU A 8 -13.51 -9.79 -9.29
CA GLU A 8 -13.96 -10.70 -8.21
C GLU A 8 -13.12 -11.97 -8.01
N ASN A 9 -12.26 -12.33 -8.97
CA ASN A 9 -11.40 -13.52 -8.89
C ASN A 9 -10.03 -13.26 -8.22
N ASN A 10 -9.64 -12.00 -8.02
CA ASN A 10 -8.33 -11.66 -7.46
C ASN A 10 -8.43 -11.41 -5.96
N GLN A 11 -7.56 -12.10 -5.20
CA GLN A 11 -7.39 -11.81 -3.78
C GLN A 11 -6.50 -10.58 -3.62
N LEU A 12 -6.99 -9.58 -2.91
CA LEU A 12 -6.23 -8.39 -2.57
C LEU A 12 -5.56 -8.55 -1.21
N PHE A 13 -4.38 -7.96 -1.08
CA PHE A 13 -3.61 -7.94 0.15
C PHE A 13 -3.25 -6.50 0.52
N TYR A 14 -3.19 -6.20 1.81
CA TYR A 14 -2.68 -4.92 2.30
C TYR A 14 -1.81 -5.13 3.53
N LEU A 15 -0.77 -4.31 3.69
CA LEU A 15 0.01 -4.26 4.91
C LEU A 15 -0.73 -3.42 5.95
N SER A 16 -0.75 -3.85 7.22
CA SER A 16 -1.48 -3.14 8.28
C SER A 16 -1.08 -1.66 8.44
N VAL A 17 0.14 -1.28 8.03
CA VAL A 17 0.62 0.10 8.07
C VAL A 17 -0.08 0.99 7.03
N THR A 18 -0.49 0.44 5.88
CA THR A 18 -1.24 1.16 4.83
C THR A 18 -2.59 1.66 5.36
N TYR A 19 -3.26 0.88 6.21
CA TYR A 19 -4.48 1.33 6.88
C TYR A 19 -4.24 2.59 7.74
N CYS A 20 -3.14 2.60 8.51
CA CYS A 20 -2.76 3.76 9.31
C CYS A 20 -2.46 5.00 8.45
N GLU A 21 -1.85 4.82 7.27
CA GLU A 21 -1.59 5.92 6.34
C GLU A 21 -2.87 6.55 5.80
N ILE A 22 -3.83 5.73 5.38
CA ILE A 22 -5.10 6.21 4.84
C ILE A 22 -5.87 6.97 5.93
N ILE A 23 -5.96 6.42 7.14
CA ILE A 23 -6.64 7.11 8.25
C ILE A 23 -5.94 8.42 8.61
N LYS A 24 -4.60 8.44 8.60
CA LYS A 24 -3.84 9.68 8.84
C LYS A 24 -4.23 10.77 7.82
N ILE A 25 -4.43 10.41 6.55
CA ILE A 25 -4.87 11.33 5.51
C ILE A 25 -6.29 11.82 5.79
N PHE A 26 -7.23 10.92 6.09
CA PHE A 26 -8.61 11.31 6.41
C PHE A 26 -8.68 12.26 7.61
N TYR A 27 -7.93 11.95 8.67
CA TYR A 27 -7.87 12.79 9.86
C TYR A 27 -7.22 14.15 9.58
N ARG A 28 -6.16 14.20 8.77
CA ARG A 28 -5.54 15.45 8.30
C ARG A 28 -6.56 16.30 7.54
N LEU A 29 -7.29 15.73 6.58
CA LEU A 29 -8.30 16.45 5.81
C LEU A 29 -9.44 16.99 6.70
N TYR A 30 -9.75 16.32 7.80
CA TYR A 30 -10.75 16.77 8.76
C TYR A 30 -10.24 17.89 9.69
N LYS A 31 -9.09 17.71 10.34
CA LYS A 31 -8.61 18.59 11.42
C LYS A 31 -7.54 19.59 11.00
N TYR A 32 -6.70 19.26 10.02
CA TYR A 32 -5.48 19.99 9.67
C TYR A 32 -5.25 20.02 8.14
N PRO A 33 -6.19 20.57 7.34
CA PRO A 33 -6.04 20.64 5.89
C PRO A 33 -4.81 21.47 5.51
N GLN A 34 -4.06 21.02 4.51
CA GLN A 34 -2.96 21.80 3.93
C GLN A 34 -3.48 22.85 2.94
N LEU A 35 -2.61 23.75 2.46
CA LEU A 35 -2.96 24.90 1.60
C LEU A 35 -3.82 24.57 0.36
N ASN A 36 -3.70 23.36 -0.18
CA ASN A 36 -4.46 22.90 -1.36
C ASN A 36 -5.50 21.80 -1.02
N ASP A 37 -5.67 21.47 0.25
CA ASP A 37 -6.65 20.47 0.67
C ASP A 37 -8.03 21.12 0.80
N LYS A 38 -9.06 20.41 0.32
CA LYS A 38 -10.44 20.72 0.70
C LYS A 38 -10.71 20.08 2.06
N GLN A 39 -10.93 20.91 3.09
CA GLN A 39 -11.32 20.41 4.40
C GLN A 39 -12.65 19.64 4.30
N ILE A 40 -12.71 18.48 4.96
CA ILE A 40 -13.92 17.65 5.01
C ILE A 40 -14.64 17.83 6.35
N SER A 41 -15.95 17.58 6.36
CA SER A 41 -16.73 17.60 7.60
C SER A 41 -16.46 16.36 8.47
N GLU A 42 -16.84 16.40 9.74
CA GLU A 42 -16.81 15.22 10.61
C GLU A 42 -17.68 14.08 10.06
N LYS A 43 -18.82 14.41 9.46
CA LYS A 43 -19.70 13.45 8.79
C LYS A 43 -18.96 12.75 7.65
N ASP A 44 -18.25 13.50 6.82
CA ASP A 44 -17.48 12.94 5.69
C ASP A 44 -16.31 12.09 6.19
N PHE A 45 -15.62 12.52 7.24
CA PHE A 45 -14.57 11.73 7.89
C PHE A 45 -15.08 10.37 8.39
N ASN A 46 -16.21 10.37 9.09
CA ASN A 46 -16.83 9.13 9.59
C ASN A 46 -17.32 8.24 8.44
N LEU A 47 -17.88 8.82 7.38
CA LEU A 47 -18.28 8.08 6.17
C LEU A 47 -17.07 7.43 5.47
N LEU A 48 -15.96 8.15 5.33
CA LEU A 48 -14.73 7.62 4.74
C LEU A 48 -14.14 6.48 5.57
N ASN A 49 -14.10 6.62 6.91
CA ASN A 49 -13.63 5.55 7.79
C ASN A 49 -14.53 4.30 7.72
N ALA A 50 -15.85 4.49 7.71
CA ALA A 50 -16.79 3.39 7.57
C ALA A 50 -16.61 2.67 6.23
N LYS A 51 -16.50 3.43 5.13
CA LYS A 51 -16.25 2.88 3.80
C LYS A 51 -14.93 2.11 3.74
N LEU A 52 -13.83 2.69 4.23
CA LEU A 52 -12.54 2.00 4.27
C LEU A 52 -12.62 0.68 5.06
N SER A 53 -13.33 0.68 6.19
CA SER A 53 -13.49 -0.53 7.00
C SER A 53 -14.27 -1.62 6.26
N THR A 54 -15.31 -1.24 5.50
CA THR A 54 -16.05 -2.14 4.62
C THR A 54 -15.19 -2.64 3.46
N ASP A 55 -14.45 -1.75 2.80
CA ASP A 55 -13.59 -2.11 1.67
C ASP A 55 -12.49 -3.09 2.11
N LEU A 56 -11.87 -2.87 3.28
CA LEU A 56 -10.83 -3.74 3.82
C LEU A 56 -11.35 -5.06 4.39
N PHE A 57 -12.65 -5.21 4.62
CA PHE A 57 -13.23 -6.48 5.09
C PHE A 57 -12.97 -7.63 4.10
N TYR A 58 -12.89 -7.32 2.81
CA TYR A 58 -12.65 -8.28 1.74
C TYR A 58 -11.18 -8.39 1.31
N VAL A 59 -10.26 -7.70 2.00
CA VAL A 59 -8.83 -7.66 1.68
C VAL A 59 -8.05 -8.42 2.75
N ASN A 60 -7.14 -9.30 2.31
CA ASN A 60 -6.29 -10.04 3.22
C ASN A 60 -5.27 -9.13 3.89
N ARG A 61 -5.34 -9.03 5.21
CA ARG A 61 -4.38 -8.26 6.00
C ARG A 61 -3.07 -9.02 6.16
N ILE A 62 -1.97 -8.35 5.85
CA ILE A 62 -0.61 -8.76 6.20
C ILE A 62 -0.20 -7.97 7.44
N SER A 63 0.17 -8.67 8.51
CA SER A 63 0.73 -8.06 9.71
C SER A 63 2.22 -7.83 9.53
N VAL A 64 2.74 -6.73 10.10
CA VAL A 64 4.18 -6.49 10.15
C VAL A 64 4.81 -7.54 11.07
N THR A 65 5.80 -8.26 10.56
CA THR A 65 6.58 -9.28 11.29
C THR A 65 8.06 -8.89 11.33
N ASP A 66 8.84 -9.53 12.20
CA ASP A 66 10.30 -9.32 12.26
C ASP A 66 10.98 -9.67 10.93
N GLU A 67 10.46 -10.64 10.19
CA GLU A 67 10.94 -11.00 8.86
C GLU A 67 10.80 -9.84 7.86
N ILE A 68 9.63 -9.18 7.86
CA ILE A 68 9.37 -7.99 7.03
C ILE A 68 10.31 -6.83 7.44
N VAL A 69 10.51 -6.64 8.74
CA VAL A 69 11.42 -5.59 9.26
C VAL A 69 12.87 -5.88 8.86
N ASN A 70 13.31 -7.13 8.94
CA ASN A 70 14.66 -7.51 8.51
C ASN A 70 14.83 -7.35 7.00
N LYS A 71 13.82 -7.74 6.21
CA LYS A 71 13.83 -7.52 4.75
C LYS A 71 13.94 -6.03 4.39
N SER A 72 13.33 -5.15 5.19
CA SER A 72 13.42 -3.70 4.98
C SER A 72 14.86 -3.18 5.02
N ARG A 73 15.73 -3.79 5.84
CA ARG A 73 17.16 -3.42 5.92
C ARG A 73 17.89 -3.76 4.63
N GLU A 74 17.67 -4.98 4.10
CA GLU A 74 18.26 -5.40 2.82
C GLU A 74 17.84 -4.48 1.67
N ILE A 75 16.55 -4.07 1.63
CA ILE A 75 16.06 -3.15 0.61
C ILE A 75 16.76 -1.80 0.68
N LEU A 76 16.92 -1.24 1.89
CA LEU A 76 17.57 0.04 2.11
C LEU A 76 19.05 0.04 1.69
N GLU A 77 19.73 -1.11 1.74
CA GLU A 77 21.09 -1.27 1.23
C GLU A 77 21.17 -1.24 -0.31
N MET A 78 20.09 -1.62 -1.00
CA MET A 78 20.03 -1.68 -2.47
C MET A 78 19.52 -0.40 -3.15
N GLY A 79 18.80 0.43 -2.41
CA GLY A 79 18.23 1.66 -2.92
C GLY A 79 17.54 2.46 -1.83
N TRP A 80 17.71 3.78 -1.89
CA TRP A 80 17.03 4.67 -0.96
C TRP A 80 15.61 4.95 -1.43
N LEU A 81 14.62 4.64 -0.59
CA LEU A 81 13.26 5.16 -0.73
C LEU A 81 13.06 6.28 0.29
N LYS A 82 12.36 7.35 -0.13
CA LYS A 82 12.11 8.50 0.75
C LYS A 82 11.19 8.17 1.92
N ALA A 83 10.19 7.31 1.72
CA ALA A 83 9.24 6.96 2.76
C ALA A 83 9.55 5.58 3.35
N SER A 84 9.70 5.52 4.67
CA SER A 84 9.90 4.26 5.40
C SER A 84 8.73 3.28 5.23
N ILE A 85 7.54 3.79 4.93
CA ILE A 85 6.35 2.96 4.73
C ILE A 85 6.39 2.27 3.37
N ASP A 86 6.90 2.92 2.31
CA ASP A 86 7.11 2.28 1.01
C ASP A 86 8.10 1.11 1.11
N VAL A 87 9.15 1.28 1.90
CA VAL A 87 10.12 0.20 2.21
C VAL A 87 9.43 -0.97 2.89
N LEU A 88 8.58 -0.71 3.90
CA LEU A 88 7.85 -1.74 4.62
C LEU A 88 6.83 -2.45 3.72
N ILE A 89 6.14 -1.71 2.86
CA ILE A 89 5.18 -2.25 1.88
C ILE A 89 5.90 -3.18 0.90
N LEU A 90 7.04 -2.75 0.33
CA LEU A 90 7.83 -3.58 -0.57
C LEU A 90 8.39 -4.82 0.13
N SER A 91 8.85 -4.67 1.38
CA SER A 91 9.31 -5.79 2.21
C SER A 91 8.19 -6.80 2.47
N GLY A 92 7.01 -6.31 2.82
CA GLY A 92 5.82 -7.14 3.03
C GLY A 92 5.46 -7.92 1.76
N PHE A 93 5.52 -7.27 0.60
CA PHE A 93 5.32 -7.94 -0.69
C PHE A 93 6.34 -9.04 -0.94
N ILE A 94 7.64 -8.77 -0.81
CA ILE A 94 8.71 -9.73 -1.11
C ILE A 94 8.56 -10.98 -0.23
N VAL A 95 8.41 -10.79 1.09
CA VAL A 95 8.23 -11.89 2.04
C VAL A 95 6.95 -12.68 1.73
N THR A 96 5.84 -11.99 1.45
CA THR A 96 4.57 -12.66 1.16
C THR A 96 4.60 -13.41 -0.18
N LYS A 97 5.33 -12.89 -1.17
CA LYS A 97 5.51 -13.54 -2.47
C LYS A 97 6.22 -14.88 -2.36
N ASP A 98 7.07 -15.07 -1.35
CA ASP A 98 7.69 -16.37 -1.13
C ASP A 98 6.68 -17.46 -0.79
N ILE A 99 5.56 -17.08 -0.18
CA ILE A 99 4.42 -17.96 0.12
C ILE A 99 3.44 -18.02 -1.07
N TYR A 100 3.14 -16.87 -1.68
CA TYR A 100 2.20 -16.73 -2.79
C TYR A 100 2.93 -16.42 -4.10
N LYS A 101 3.34 -17.46 -4.85
CA LYS A 101 4.18 -17.27 -6.05
C LYS A 101 3.54 -16.40 -7.13
N ASN A 102 2.21 -16.44 -7.27
CA ASN A 102 1.44 -15.63 -8.22
C ASN A 102 1.00 -14.26 -7.66
N LEU A 103 1.69 -13.74 -6.64
CA LEU A 103 1.45 -12.41 -6.10
C LEU A 103 2.12 -11.33 -6.96
N TYR A 104 1.37 -10.29 -7.27
CA TYR A 104 1.83 -9.11 -8.00
C TYR A 104 1.90 -7.90 -7.09
N PHE A 105 2.97 -7.13 -7.21
CA PHE A 105 3.09 -5.83 -6.55
C PHE A 105 2.45 -4.75 -7.43
N ILE A 106 1.54 -3.95 -6.86
CA ILE A 106 0.83 -2.92 -7.60
C ILE A 106 1.14 -1.57 -6.95
N THR A 107 1.62 -0.61 -7.73
CA THR A 107 1.91 0.74 -7.25
C THR A 107 1.67 1.78 -8.36
N ALA A 108 1.41 3.02 -7.96
CA ALA A 108 1.43 4.19 -8.85
C ALA A 108 2.69 5.05 -8.64
N ASP A 109 3.58 4.65 -7.73
CA ASP A 109 4.85 5.31 -7.47
C ASP A 109 5.94 4.71 -8.37
N ASP A 110 6.56 5.56 -9.20
CA ASP A 110 7.58 5.14 -10.17
C ASP A 110 8.89 4.71 -9.50
N ASP A 111 9.32 5.39 -8.42
CA ASP A 111 10.54 5.04 -7.68
C ASP A 111 10.37 3.67 -7.01
N LEU A 112 9.19 3.44 -6.42
CA LEU A 112 8.84 2.17 -5.79
C LEU A 112 8.70 1.05 -6.82
N TYR A 113 8.13 1.34 -7.99
CA TYR A 113 8.03 0.41 -9.12
C TYR A 113 9.41 -0.03 -9.59
N ASP A 114 10.32 0.92 -9.85
CA ASP A 114 11.65 0.64 -10.37
C ASP A 114 12.50 -0.14 -9.35
N LEU A 115 12.36 0.17 -8.06
CA LEU A 115 13.03 -0.60 -7.01
C LEU A 115 12.46 -2.03 -6.91
N ALA A 116 11.13 -2.19 -6.91
CA ALA A 116 10.50 -3.51 -6.86
C ALA A 116 10.92 -4.41 -8.03
N LYS A 117 11.10 -3.83 -9.22
CA LYS A 117 11.57 -4.53 -10.42
C LYS A 117 12.97 -5.11 -10.31
N LYS A 118 13.81 -4.63 -9.38
CA LYS A 118 15.12 -5.25 -9.09
C LYS A 118 15.00 -6.61 -8.39
N PHE A 119 13.88 -6.87 -7.72
CA PHE A 119 13.62 -8.11 -6.98
C PHE A 119 12.80 -9.11 -7.80
N THR A 120 11.85 -8.64 -8.60
CA THR A 120 10.97 -9.51 -9.37
C THR A 120 10.35 -8.80 -10.58
N ASN A 121 9.91 -9.59 -11.58
CA ASN A 121 9.18 -9.07 -12.72
C ASN A 121 7.67 -8.92 -12.48
N ASP A 122 7.16 -9.45 -11.36
CA ASP A 122 5.73 -9.47 -11.04
C ASP A 122 5.29 -8.16 -10.38
N VAL A 123 5.50 -7.07 -11.11
CA VAL A 123 5.24 -5.70 -10.66
C VAL A 123 4.45 -4.95 -11.72
N ILE A 124 3.39 -4.28 -11.29
CA ILE A 124 2.44 -3.53 -12.11
C ILE A 124 2.47 -2.06 -11.70
N ASN A 125 2.69 -1.17 -12.67
CA ASN A 125 2.62 0.28 -12.47
C ASN A 125 1.29 0.81 -12.99
N LEU A 126 0.44 1.36 -12.12
CA LEU A 126 -0.89 1.84 -12.49
C LEU A 126 -0.87 3.04 -13.45
N ASN A 127 0.21 3.83 -13.48
CA ASN A 127 0.34 4.97 -14.40
C ASN A 127 0.71 4.56 -15.83
N LYS A 128 1.10 3.30 -16.04
CA LYS A 128 1.59 2.77 -17.32
C LYS A 128 0.57 1.84 -18.02
N ILE A 129 -0.69 1.84 -17.57
CA ILE A 129 -1.76 0.93 -18.03
C ILE A 129 -2.95 1.71 -18.59
#